data_AF-A0A6L7WU50-F1
#
_entry.id   AF-A0A6L7WU50-F1
#
_cell.length_a   1.000
_cell.length_b   1.000
_cell.length_c   1.000
_cell.angle_alpha   90.00
_cell.angle_beta   90.00
_cell.angle_gamma   90.00
#
_symmetry.space_group_name_H-M   'P 1'
#
loop_
_entity.id
_entity.type
_entity.pdbx_description
1 polymer ?
#
loop_
_entity_poly.entity_id
_entity_poly.type
_entity_poly.pdbx_seq_one_letter_code
_entity_poly.pdbx_strand_id
1 'polypeptide(L)'
;MEVTSKATRIRLFSIGTPQMRAFHMSWFAFFLCFFAWFGIAPLMKIVRDEMALTQSQIGWLVIGSVAITVVARLLIGWLCDRIGPRRAYTWLLIVGSLPVMGIGLAQDFQTFLVFRLLIGIIGASFVITQYHTSVMFAPNVVGTANATT
;
A
#
# COMPACT_ATOMS: atom_id res chain seq x y z
N MET A 1 -1.08 24.16 -5.85
CA MET A 1 -1.45 24.33 -4.43
C MET A 1 -0.16 24.64 -3.71
N GLU A 2 0.15 25.93 -3.53
CA GLU A 2 1.35 26.35 -2.80
C GLU A 2 1.24 25.80 -1.36
N VAL A 3 2.17 24.93 -0.98
CA VAL A 3 2.21 24.39 0.38
C VAL A 3 2.69 25.52 1.28
N THR A 4 1.73 26.23 1.86
CA THR A 4 1.94 27.26 2.87
C THR A 4 2.57 26.59 4.10
N SER A 5 3.90 26.65 4.16
CA SER A 5 4.85 26.06 5.13
C SER A 5 4.70 24.55 5.44
N LYS A 6 5.83 23.83 5.37
CA LYS A 6 5.92 22.45 5.85
C LYS A 6 5.72 22.41 7.38
N ALA A 7 5.05 21.38 7.89
CA ALA A 7 4.87 21.20 9.32
C ALA A 7 6.21 20.88 10.02
N THR A 8 6.58 21.66 11.03
CA THR A 8 7.80 21.48 11.83
C THR A 8 7.61 20.65 13.10
N ARG A 9 6.36 20.29 13.42
CA ARG A 9 5.99 19.42 14.54
C ARG A 9 4.79 18.55 14.20
N ILE A 10 4.78 17.31 14.70
CA ILE A 10 3.61 16.42 14.61
C ILE A 10 2.71 16.70 15.81
N ARG A 11 1.45 17.05 15.55
CA ARG A 11 0.42 17.26 16.59
C ARG A 11 -0.57 16.11 16.52
N LEU A 12 -0.23 14.96 17.11
CA LEU A 12 -0.95 13.68 16.93
C LEU A 12 -2.47 13.74 17.17
N PHE A 13 -2.96 14.61 18.05
CA PHE A 13 -4.39 14.73 18.34
C PHE A 13 -5.10 15.86 17.57
N SER A 14 -4.42 16.44 16.58
CA SER A 14 -4.95 17.57 15.81
C SER A 14 -5.29 17.15 14.38
N ILE A 15 -6.48 17.53 13.91
CA ILE A 15 -6.89 17.45 12.51
C ILE A 15 -7.06 18.84 11.87
N GLY A 16 -6.59 19.88 12.56
CA GLY A 16 -6.85 21.27 12.17
C GLY A 16 -6.04 21.76 10.97
N THR A 17 -4.89 21.15 10.69
CA THR A 17 -4.02 21.55 9.57
C THR A 17 -4.10 20.55 8.40
N PRO A 18 -3.90 21.00 7.14
CA PRO A 18 -3.83 20.10 5.99
C PRO A 18 -2.79 18.99 6.16
N GLN A 19 -1.62 19.30 6.74
CA GLN A 19 -0.52 18.37 6.97
C GLN A 19 -0.91 17.26 7.97
N MET A 20 -1.62 17.61 9.05
CA MET A 20 -2.07 16.61 10.01
C MET A 20 -3.23 15.76 9.48
N ARG A 21 -4.15 16.34 8.72
CA ARG A 21 -5.20 15.56 8.02
C ARG A 21 -4.58 14.58 7.02
N ALA A 22 -3.65 15.06 6.22
CA ALA A 22 -2.86 14.26 5.29
C ALA A 22 -2.17 13.10 6.01
N PHE A 23 -1.47 13.39 7.11
CA PHE A 23 -0.83 12.40 7.96
C PHE A 23 -1.83 11.33 8.43
N HIS A 24 -2.95 11.74 9.03
CA HIS A 24 -3.94 10.80 9.54
C HIS A 24 -4.57 9.92 8.46
N MET A 25 -4.81 10.49 7.28
CA MET A 25 -5.32 9.71 6.15
C MET A 25 -4.27 8.78 5.56
N SER A 26 -3.00 9.20 5.51
CA SER A 26 -1.94 8.40 4.88
C SER A 26 -1.57 7.17 5.70
N TRP A 27 -1.41 7.27 7.04
CA TRP A 27 -1.10 6.09 7.85
C TRP A 27 -2.26 5.09 7.87
N PHE A 28 -3.50 5.59 7.97
CA PHE A 28 -4.68 4.72 7.96
C PHE A 28 -4.83 4.00 6.62
N ALA A 29 -4.68 4.72 5.51
CA ALA A 29 -4.74 4.12 4.19
C ALA A 29 -3.58 3.14 3.94
N PHE A 30 -2.40 3.42 4.51
CA PHE A 30 -1.22 2.56 4.41
C PHE A 30 -1.42 1.27 5.18
N PHE A 31 -1.97 1.37 6.39
CA PHE A 31 -2.40 0.24 7.19
C PHE A 31 -3.39 -0.65 6.41
N LEU A 32 -4.43 -0.08 5.80
CA LEU A 32 -5.40 -0.85 5.00
C LEU A 32 -4.73 -1.55 3.81
N CYS A 33 -3.83 -0.87 3.10
CA CYS A 33 -3.07 -1.42 1.99
C CYS A 33 -2.22 -2.63 2.43
N PHE A 34 -1.50 -2.50 3.54
CA PHE A 34 -0.65 -3.57 4.07
C PHE A 34 -1.45 -4.71 4.66
N PHE A 35 -2.57 -4.41 5.33
CA PHE A 35 -3.51 -5.41 5.81
C PHE A 35 -4.06 -6.23 4.66
N ALA A 36 -4.48 -5.61 3.56
CA ALA A 36 -4.94 -6.31 2.36
C ALA A 36 -3.82 -7.15 1.71
N TRP A 37 -2.60 -6.61 1.63
CA TRP A 37 -1.48 -7.30 0.98
C TRP A 37 -1.00 -8.53 1.75
N PHE A 38 -0.91 -8.43 3.08
CA PHE A 38 -0.44 -9.50 3.95
C PHE A 38 -1.55 -10.33 4.60
N GLY A 39 -2.83 -9.98 4.44
CA GLY A 39 -3.96 -10.63 5.10
C GLY A 39 -4.09 -12.13 4.79
N ILE A 40 -3.57 -12.58 3.64
CA ILE A 40 -3.56 -13.99 3.25
C ILE A 40 -2.42 -14.78 3.91
N ALA A 41 -1.34 -14.12 4.36
CA ALA A 41 -0.19 -14.83 4.91
C ALA A 41 -0.55 -15.70 6.15
N PRO A 42 -1.35 -15.23 7.13
CA PRO A 42 -1.82 -16.06 8.23
C PRO A 42 -2.74 -17.21 7.81
N LEU A 43 -3.47 -17.04 6.70
CA LEU A 43 -4.44 -18.01 6.18
C LEU A 43 -3.83 -19.01 5.20
N MET A 44 -2.53 -18.88 4.88
CA MET A 44 -1.89 -19.68 3.83
C MET A 44 -1.96 -21.19 4.08
N LYS A 45 -1.99 -21.61 5.35
CA LYS A 45 -2.17 -23.03 5.70
C LYS A 45 -3.53 -23.55 5.22
N ILE A 46 -4.61 -22.80 5.47
CA ILE A 46 -5.97 -23.16 5.06
C ILE A 46 -6.06 -23.15 3.53
N VAL A 47 -5.58 -22.08 2.89
CA VAL A 47 -5.55 -21.97 1.42
C VAL A 47 -4.80 -23.13 0.77
N ARG A 48 -3.65 -23.51 1.35
CA ARG A 48 -2.87 -24.66 0.88
C ARG A 48 -3.69 -25.93 0.93
N ASP A 49 -4.35 -26.18 2.05
CA ASP A 49 -5.09 -27.42 2.28
C ASP A 49 -6.34 -27.50 1.38
N GLU A 50 -7.06 -26.38 1.20
CA GLU A 50 -8.26 -26.31 0.34
C GLU A 50 -7.94 -26.41 -1.16
N MET A 51 -6.87 -25.74 -1.61
CA MET A 51 -6.49 -25.73 -3.04
C MET A 51 -5.45 -26.81 -3.39
N ALA A 52 -5.12 -27.70 -2.44
CA ALA A 52 -4.08 -28.72 -2.55
C ALA A 52 -2.74 -28.21 -3.10
N LEU A 53 -2.30 -27.03 -2.63
CA LEU A 53 -1.09 -26.38 -3.16
C LEU A 53 0.18 -27.13 -2.74
N THR A 54 1.09 -27.27 -3.70
CA THR A 54 2.46 -27.72 -3.44
C THR A 54 3.28 -26.63 -2.76
N GLN A 55 4.35 -27.03 -2.05
CA GLN A 55 5.28 -26.06 -1.44
C GLN A 55 5.93 -25.15 -2.48
N SER A 56 6.20 -25.67 -3.68
CA SER A 56 6.72 -24.87 -4.79
C SER A 56 5.73 -23.78 -5.23
N GLN A 57 4.45 -24.12 -5.36
CA GLN A 57 3.39 -23.16 -5.70
C GLN A 57 3.26 -22.05 -4.66
N ILE A 58 3.32 -22.38 -3.36
CA ILE A 58 3.32 -21.37 -2.30
C ILE A 58 4.52 -20.42 -2.44
N GLY A 59 5.71 -20.96 -2.75
CA GLY A 59 6.89 -20.17 -3.07
C GLY A 59 6.63 -19.17 -4.21
N TRP A 60 6.02 -19.62 -5.30
CA TRP A 60 5.65 -18.76 -6.42
C TRP A 60 4.63 -17.66 -6.05
N LEU A 61 3.66 -17.97 -5.19
CA LEU A 61 2.68 -16.97 -4.70
C LEU A 61 3.34 -15.86 -3.88
N VAL A 62 4.34 -16.21 -3.07
CA VAL A 62 5.09 -15.23 -2.25
C VAL A 62 6.01 -14.41 -3.14
N ILE A 63 6.83 -15.07 -3.96
CA ILE A 63 7.79 -14.42 -4.86
C ILE A 63 7.06 -13.50 -5.83
N GLY A 64 6.00 -13.98 -6.47
CA GLY A 64 5.20 -13.18 -7.41
C GLY A 64 4.65 -11.92 -6.75
N SER A 65 4.00 -12.07 -5.59
CA SER A 65 3.40 -10.94 -4.87
C SER A 65 4.41 -9.88 -4.44
N VAL A 66 5.66 -10.25 -4.13
CA VAL A 66 6.70 -9.29 -3.75
C VAL A 66 7.40 -8.70 -4.98
N ALA A 67 7.63 -9.50 -6.03
CA ALA A 67 8.32 -9.06 -7.24
C ALA A 67 7.55 -7.97 -7.98
N ILE A 68 6.23 -8.13 -8.12
CA ILE A 68 5.38 -7.12 -8.77
C ILE A 68 5.37 -5.79 -8.00
N THR A 69 5.50 -5.83 -6.66
CA THR A 69 5.56 -4.64 -5.82
C THR A 69 6.76 -3.77 -6.17
N VAL A 70 7.92 -4.38 -6.47
CA VAL A 70 9.13 -3.63 -6.87
C VAL A 70 8.86 -2.82 -8.13
N VAL A 71 8.24 -3.44 -9.15
CA VAL A 71 7.87 -2.75 -10.40
C VAL A 71 6.82 -1.67 -10.15
N ALA A 72 5.78 -1.99 -9.38
CA ALA A 72 4.70 -1.06 -9.05
C ALA A 72 5.21 0.19 -8.31
N ARG A 73 6.22 0.04 -7.44
CA ARG A 73 6.84 1.16 -6.71
C ARG A 73 7.53 2.17 -7.64
N LEU A 74 8.18 1.71 -8.70
CA LEU A 74 8.79 2.60 -9.68
C LEU A 74 7.72 3.40 -10.44
N LEU A 75 6.66 2.70 -10.88
CA LEU A 75 5.56 3.32 -11.63
C LEU A 75 4.78 4.33 -10.78
N ILE A 76 4.48 4.00 -9.53
CA ILE A 76 3.69 4.87 -8.66
C ILE A 76 4.46 6.13 -8.26
N GLY A 77 5.78 6.06 -8.13
CA GLY A 77 6.63 7.23 -7.89
C GLY A 77 6.48 8.26 -9.00
N TRP A 78 6.63 7.82 -10.25
CA TRP A 78 6.39 8.66 -11.42
C TRP A 78 4.95 9.21 -11.47
N LEU A 79 3.96 8.40 -11.09
CA LEU A 79 2.56 8.84 -11.04
C LEU A 79 2.36 9.92 -9.96
N CYS A 80 2.95 9.78 -8.78
CA CYS A 80 2.91 10.78 -7.72
C CYS A 80 3.45 12.13 -8.17
N ASP A 81 4.54 12.15 -8.94
CA ASP A 81 5.10 13.38 -9.51
C ASP A 81 4.14 14.07 -10.48
N ARG A 82 3.32 13.30 -11.21
CA ARG A 82 2.38 13.82 -12.22
C ARG A 82 1.06 14.30 -11.64
N ILE A 83 0.42 13.49 -10.79
CA ILE A 83 -0.96 13.74 -10.31
C ILE A 83 -1.04 14.07 -8.81
N GLY A 84 0.09 14.06 -8.12
CA GLY A 84 0.19 14.25 -6.69
C GLY A 84 -0.19 13.00 -5.88
N PRO A 85 0.27 12.92 -4.63
CA PRO A 85 0.12 11.72 -3.81
C PRO A 85 -1.35 11.46 -3.42
N ARG A 86 -2.18 12.50 -3.29
CA ARG A 86 -3.60 12.34 -2.95
C ARG A 86 -4.35 11.53 -4.01
N ARG A 87 -4.21 11.90 -5.28
CA ARG A 87 -4.91 11.21 -6.38
C ARG A 87 -4.33 9.83 -6.63
N ALA A 88 -3.00 9.69 -6.54
CA ALA A 88 -2.35 8.38 -6.65
C ALA A 88 -2.88 7.40 -5.60
N TYR A 89 -3.04 7.85 -4.35
CA TYR A 89 -3.61 7.02 -3.28
C TYR A 89 -5.04 6.58 -3.58
N THR A 90 -5.90 7.52 -3.99
CA THR A 90 -7.30 7.24 -4.31
C THR A 90 -7.42 6.19 -5.42
N TRP A 91 -6.65 6.31 -6.49
CA TRP A 91 -6.66 5.33 -7.57
C TRP A 91 -6.13 3.97 -7.13
N LEU A 92 -5.04 3.95 -6.33
CA LEU A 92 -4.50 2.70 -5.80
C LEU A 92 -5.52 1.96 -4.93
N LEU A 93 -6.26 2.66 -4.08
CA LEU A 93 -7.29 2.06 -3.22
C LEU A 93 -8.50 1.56 -4.02
N ILE A 94 -8.98 2.36 -4.98
CA ILE A 94 -10.14 1.98 -5.81
C ILE A 94 -9.81 0.76 -6.69
N VAL A 95 -8.66 0.78 -7.35
CA VAL A 95 -8.24 -0.33 -8.23
C VAL A 95 -7.83 -1.54 -7.40
N GLY A 96 -7.16 -1.32 -6.27
CA GLY A 96 -6.67 -2.37 -5.38
C GLY A 96 -7.77 -3.09 -4.60
N SER A 97 -8.91 -2.45 -4.33
CA SER A 97 -10.03 -3.13 -3.66
C SER A 97 -10.63 -4.25 -4.52
N LEU A 98 -10.63 -4.10 -5.85
CA LEU A 98 -11.18 -5.09 -6.78
C LEU A 98 -10.51 -6.48 -6.68
N PRO A 99 -9.18 -6.62 -6.80
CA PRO A 99 -8.53 -7.93 -6.66
C PRO A 99 -8.59 -8.45 -5.22
N VAL A 100 -8.63 -7.57 -4.20
CA VAL A 100 -8.79 -7.98 -2.80
C VAL A 100 -10.15 -8.61 -2.56
N MET A 101 -11.22 -8.04 -3.14
CA MET A 101 -12.56 -8.64 -3.08
C MET A 101 -12.65 -9.92 -3.94
N GLY A 102 -11.99 -9.92 -5.09
CA GLY A 102 -12.05 -11.01 -6.06
C GLY A 102 -11.26 -12.27 -5.67
N ILE A 103 -10.24 -12.18 -4.80
CA ILE A 103 -9.37 -13.32 -4.49
C ILE A 103 -10.12 -14.52 -3.89
N GLY A 104 -11.24 -14.27 -3.18
CA GLY A 104 -12.10 -15.35 -2.66
C GLY A 104 -12.82 -16.18 -3.74
N LEU A 105 -12.82 -15.72 -4.99
CA LEU A 105 -13.39 -16.44 -6.13
C LEU A 105 -12.37 -17.37 -6.80
N ALA A 106 -11.10 -17.32 -6.40
CA ALA A 106 -10.05 -18.16 -6.97
C ALA A 106 -10.21 -19.63 -6.53
N GLN A 107 -10.36 -20.53 -7.49
CA GLN A 107 -10.53 -21.97 -7.24
C GLN A 107 -9.31 -22.80 -7.66
N ASP A 108 -8.33 -22.19 -8.33
CA ASP A 108 -7.11 -22.84 -8.80
C ASP A 108 -5.87 -21.96 -8.56
N PHE A 109 -4.69 -22.60 -8.63
CA PHE A 109 -3.41 -21.96 -8.40
C PHE A 109 -3.15 -20.74 -9.31
N GLN A 110 -3.49 -20.83 -10.61
CA GLN A 110 -3.16 -19.78 -11.57
C GLN A 110 -3.99 -18.53 -11.28
N THR A 111 -5.29 -18.72 -11.07
CA THR A 111 -6.20 -17.63 -10.69
C THR A 111 -5.78 -17.00 -9.37
N PHE A 112 -5.42 -17.81 -8.37
CA PHE A 112 -4.95 -17.31 -7.08
C PHE A 112 -3.62 -16.54 -7.20
N LEU A 113 -2.69 -17.00 -8.04
CA LEU A 113 -1.44 -16.33 -8.34
C LEU A 113 -1.68 -14.96 -9.00
N VAL A 114 -2.59 -14.88 -9.97
CA VAL A 114 -2.96 -13.61 -10.60
C VAL A 114 -3.51 -12.62 -9.58
N PHE A 115 -4.44 -13.04 -8.71
CA PHE A 115 -4.93 -12.16 -7.65
C PHE A 115 -3.81 -11.75 -6.68
N ARG A 116 -2.92 -12.65 -6.29
CA ARG A 116 -1.76 -12.33 -5.42
C ARG A 116 -0.80 -11.33 -6.07
N LEU A 117 -0.63 -11.39 -7.39
CA LEU A 117 0.14 -10.41 -8.15
C LEU A 117 -0.56 -9.05 -8.17
N LEU A 118 -1.86 -9.01 -8.48
CA LEU A 118 -2.63 -7.77 -8.51
C LEU A 118 -2.69 -7.09 -7.14
N ILE A 119 -2.89 -7.86 -6.07
CA ILE A 119 -2.84 -7.36 -4.69
C ILE A 119 -1.43 -6.87 -4.33
N GLY A 120 -0.37 -7.50 -4.86
CA GLY A 120 1.01 -7.05 -4.65
C GLY A 120 1.26 -5.60 -5.09
N ILE A 121 0.56 -5.12 -6.13
CA ILE A 121 0.63 -3.72 -6.59
C ILE A 121 0.26 -2.74 -5.48
N ILE A 122 -0.64 -3.13 -4.57
CA ILE A 122 -1.07 -2.32 -3.41
C ILE A 122 0.11 -2.02 -2.47
N GLY A 123 1.14 -2.88 -2.44
CA GLY A 123 2.38 -2.64 -1.71
C GLY A 123 3.20 -1.43 -2.19
N ALA A 124 2.83 -0.83 -3.32
CA ALA A 124 3.37 0.44 -3.80
C ALA A 124 2.84 1.65 -3.01
N SER A 125 1.78 1.47 -2.20
CA SER A 125 1.29 2.46 -1.22
C SER A 125 2.39 3.04 -0.34
N PHE A 126 3.44 2.26 -0.04
CA PHE A 126 4.62 2.71 0.69
C PHE A 126 5.24 3.97 0.06
N VAL A 127 5.45 3.95 -1.26
CA VAL A 127 6.06 5.08 -1.98
C VAL A 127 5.14 6.31 -1.92
N ILE A 128 3.83 6.11 -2.06
CA ILE A 128 2.86 7.21 -1.98
C ILE A 128 2.88 7.83 -0.58
N THR A 129 2.85 7.01 0.48
CA THR A 129 2.90 7.47 1.88
C THR A 129 4.16 8.28 2.14
N GLN A 130 5.33 7.74 1.78
CA GLN A 130 6.63 8.40 1.95
C GLN A 130 6.72 9.71 1.15
N TYR A 131 6.14 9.75 -0.05
CA TYR A 131 6.03 10.98 -0.83
C TYR A 131 5.17 12.01 -0.10
N HIS A 132 4.00 11.60 0.39
CA HIS A 132 3.01 12.46 1.05
C HIS A 132 3.59 13.14 2.29
N THR A 133 4.29 12.39 3.13
CA THR A 133 4.94 12.91 4.33
C THR A 133 6.12 13.83 3.97
N SER A 134 6.92 13.48 2.96
CA SER A 134 8.09 14.28 2.54
C SER A 134 7.73 15.67 1.98
N VAL A 135 6.57 15.79 1.32
CA VAL A 135 6.08 17.09 0.83
C VAL A 135 5.41 17.93 1.93
N MET A 136 4.85 17.30 2.97
CA MET A 136 4.09 17.98 4.03
C MET A 136 4.90 18.32 5.29
N PHE A 137 5.95 17.56 5.62
CA PHE A 137 6.72 17.69 6.86
C PHE A 137 8.15 18.19 6.61
N ALA A 138 8.64 19.05 7.51
CA ALA A 138 9.97 19.64 7.44
C ALA A 138 11.06 18.62 7.83
N PRO A 139 12.33 18.83 7.42
CA PRO A 139 13.42 17.86 7.65
C PRO A 139 13.63 17.44 9.11
N ASN A 140 13.31 18.33 10.07
CA ASN A 140 13.44 18.06 11.49
C ASN A 140 12.42 17.05 12.04
N VAL A 141 11.31 16.77 11.32
CA VAL A 141 10.24 15.85 11.78
C VAL A 141 9.77 14.85 10.74
N VAL A 142 10.19 14.97 9.48
CA VAL A 142 9.80 14.05 8.41
C VAL A 142 10.18 12.60 8.73
N GLY A 143 11.32 12.36 9.39
CA GLY A 143 11.72 11.03 9.83
C GLY A 143 10.73 10.41 10.82
N THR A 144 10.28 11.20 11.80
CA THR A 144 9.27 10.76 12.77
C THR A 144 7.92 10.54 12.11
N ALA A 145 7.54 11.38 11.14
CA ALA A 145 6.31 11.20 10.37
C ALA A 145 6.38 9.88 9.60
N ASN A 146 7.47 9.62 8.86
CA ASN A 146 7.68 8.39 8.10
C ASN A 146 7.73 7.13 8.97
N ALA A 147 8.24 7.23 10.19
CA ALA A 147 8.31 6.10 11.11
C ALA A 147 6.94 5.74 11.73
N THR A 148 6.01 6.70 11.75
CA THR A 148 4.67 6.52 12.35
C THR A 148 3.60 6.22 11.31
N THR A 149 3.83 6.56 10.04
CA THR A 149 2.95 6.21 8.92
C THR A 149 3.31 4.89 8.29
#